data_AF-A0A9E5ZG71-F1
#
_entry.id   AF-A0A9E5ZG71-F1
#
_cell.length_a   1.000
_cell.length_b   1.000
_cell.length_c   1.000
_cell.angle_alpha   90.00
_cell.angle_beta   90.00
_cell.angle_gamma   90.00
#
_symmetry.space_group_name_H-M   'P 1'
#
loop_
_entity.id
_entity.type
_entity.pdbx_description
1 polymer ?
#
loop_
_entity_poly.entity_id
_entity_poly.type
_entity_poly.pdbx_seq_one_letter_code
_entity_poly.pdbx_strand_id
1 'polypeptide(L)'
;MILELLNILSLKHTVVTIDAMGCQKEIALVIVKENTDYILTVKESQKQLHQDIKDEFRFGKTITFFISQDLHGRIETRTCSVLNNLKYIDPSNKW
;
A
#
# COMPACT_ATOMS: atom_id res chain seq x y z
N MET A 1 15.79 -2.15 13.78
CA MET A 1 14.59 -2.57 14.53
C MET A 1 13.50 -3.24 13.67
N ILE A 2 12.87 -2.58 12.69
CA ILE A 2 11.81 -3.26 11.88
C ILE A 2 12.35 -4.48 11.11
N LEU A 3 13.51 -4.34 10.45
CA LEU A 3 14.18 -5.45 9.75
C LEU A 3 14.49 -6.65 10.66
N GLU A 4 14.95 -6.40 11.87
CA GLU A 4 15.27 -7.46 12.85
C GLU A 4 13.99 -8.19 13.28
N LEU A 5 12.89 -7.47 13.47
CA LEU A 5 11.61 -8.05 13.84
C LEU A 5 11.05 -8.97 12.74
N LEU A 6 11.14 -8.55 11.47
CA LEU A 6 10.69 -9.37 10.34
C LEU A 6 11.47 -10.69 10.22
N ASN A 7 12.73 -10.72 10.65
CA ASN A 7 13.54 -11.94 10.64
C ASN A 7 13.22 -12.91 11.80
N ILE A 8 12.59 -12.43 12.87
CA ILE A 8 12.29 -13.23 14.07
C ILE A 8 10.84 -13.74 14.02
N LEU A 9 9.94 -13.01 13.37
CA LEU A 9 8.53 -13.38 13.24
C LEU A 9 8.31 -14.38 12.10
N SER A 10 7.44 -15.37 12.32
CA SER A 10 6.94 -16.22 11.24
C SER A 10 5.87 -15.47 10.44
N LEU A 11 6.22 -15.03 9.23
CA LEU A 11 5.32 -14.25 8.37
C LEU A 11 4.38 -15.12 7.51
N LYS A 12 4.60 -16.44 7.48
CA LYS A 12 3.84 -17.37 6.63
C LYS A 12 2.33 -17.27 6.90
N HIS A 13 1.56 -17.02 5.83
CA HIS A 13 0.09 -16.90 5.86
C HIS A 13 -0.43 -15.72 6.71
N THR A 14 0.37 -14.67 6.85
CA THR A 14 -0.04 -13.41 7.48
C THR A 14 -0.15 -12.29 6.45
N VAL A 15 -0.78 -11.18 6.83
CA VAL A 15 -0.74 -9.93 6.06
C VAL A 15 0.10 -8.92 6.82
N VAL A 16 1.20 -8.48 6.21
CA VAL A 16 2.09 -7.47 6.80
C VAL A 16 1.61 -6.08 6.40
N THR A 17 1.18 -5.29 7.38
CA THR A 17 0.79 -3.88 7.16
C THR A 17 1.84 -2.96 7.75
N ILE A 18 2.40 -2.04 6.94
CA ILE A 18 3.43 -1.09 7.41
C ILE A 18 3.02 0.33 7.05
N ASP A 19 3.26 1.24 7.99
CA ASP A 19 3.11 2.66 7.76
C ASP A 19 4.10 3.18 6.70
N ALA A 20 3.93 4.44 6.32
CA ALA A 20 4.79 5.02 5.29
C ALA A 20 6.21 5.34 5.75
N MET A 21 6.45 5.41 7.07
CA MET A 21 7.80 5.64 7.61
C MET A 21 8.64 4.35 7.54
N GLY A 22 8.00 3.20 7.66
CA GLY A 22 8.58 1.87 7.49
C GLY A 22 8.54 1.32 6.05
N CYS A 23 7.95 2.05 5.10
CA CYS A 23 7.92 1.69 3.69
C CYS A 23 9.30 1.94 3.04
N GLN A 24 10.28 1.11 3.38
CA GLN A 24 11.63 1.15 2.83
C GLN A 24 11.84 -0.04 1.90
N LYS A 25 12.71 0.12 0.90
CA LYS A 25 12.99 -0.93 -0.10
C LYS A 25 13.46 -2.22 0.55
N GLU A 26 14.35 -2.11 1.51
CA GLU A 26 14.93 -3.25 2.22
C GLU A 26 13.84 -4.05 2.95
N ILE A 27 12.85 -3.35 3.54
CA ILE A 27 11.73 -3.95 4.24
C ILE A 27 10.80 -4.69 3.28
N ALA A 28 10.42 -4.08 2.16
CA ALA A 28 9.59 -4.77 1.17
C ALA A 28 10.27 -5.97 0.54
N LEU A 29 11.59 -5.89 0.29
CA LEU A 29 12.35 -7.03 -0.23
C LEU A 29 12.29 -8.24 0.70
N VAL A 30 12.38 -8.02 2.02
CA VAL A 30 12.24 -9.10 3.02
C VAL A 30 10.83 -9.70 2.97
N ILE A 31 9.79 -8.88 2.95
CA ILE A 31 8.40 -9.35 2.94
C ILE A 31 8.09 -10.17 1.67
N VAL A 32 8.56 -9.69 0.52
CA VAL A 32 8.41 -10.39 -0.77
C VAL A 32 9.18 -11.71 -0.76
N LYS A 33 10.39 -11.75 -0.19
CA LYS A 33 11.20 -12.96 -0.06
C LYS A 33 10.51 -14.03 0.79
N GLU A 34 9.82 -13.62 1.85
CA GLU A 34 9.06 -14.51 2.73
C GLU A 34 7.69 -14.93 2.16
N ASN A 35 7.40 -14.59 0.89
CA ASN A 35 6.19 -14.98 0.15
C ASN A 35 4.88 -14.73 0.94
N THR A 36 4.82 -13.56 1.56
CA THR A 36 3.73 -13.16 2.45
C THR A 36 2.95 -12.00 1.84
N ASP A 37 1.64 -11.94 2.09
CA ASP A 37 0.79 -10.84 1.63
C ASP A 37 1.10 -9.54 2.38
N TYR A 38 0.96 -8.39 1.72
CA TYR A 38 1.35 -7.12 2.32
C TYR A 38 0.50 -5.92 1.90
N ILE A 39 0.43 -4.92 2.78
CA ILE A 39 -0.13 -3.60 2.53
C ILE A 39 0.89 -2.57 3.00
N LEU A 40 1.54 -1.90 2.06
CA LEU A 40 2.55 -0.87 2.34
C LEU A 40 1.97 0.50 2.01
N THR A 41 2.10 1.43 2.95
CA THR A 41 1.63 2.79 2.75
C THR A 41 2.71 3.61 2.05
N VAL A 42 2.36 4.30 0.96
CA VAL A 42 3.25 5.26 0.30
C VAL A 42 2.86 6.69 0.72
N LYS A 43 3.85 7.53 1.06
CA LYS A 43 3.67 8.97 1.34
C LYS A 43 4.74 9.78 0.61
N GLU A 44 4.72 11.10 0.81
CA GLU A 44 5.59 12.10 0.17
C GLU A 44 7.11 11.87 0.34
N SER A 45 7.55 10.99 1.25
CA SER A 45 8.95 10.54 1.31
C SER A 45 9.41 9.84 0.03
N GLN A 46 8.46 9.31 -0.76
CA GLN A 46 8.68 8.64 -2.04
C GLN A 46 7.97 9.44 -3.14
N LYS A 47 8.43 10.67 -3.36
CA LYS A 47 7.71 11.69 -4.15
C LYS A 47 7.23 11.19 -5.51
N GLN A 48 8.10 10.50 -6.26
CA GLN A 48 7.78 10.03 -7.60
C GLN A 48 6.72 8.92 -7.56
N LEU A 49 6.94 7.86 -6.76
CA LEU A 49 5.98 6.77 -6.61
C LEU A 49 4.62 7.27 -6.09
N HIS A 50 4.62 8.21 -5.16
CA HIS A 50 3.40 8.84 -4.67
C HIS A 50 2.66 9.61 -5.77
N GLN A 51 3.38 10.30 -6.66
CA GLN A 51 2.79 11.00 -7.79
C GLN A 51 2.25 10.01 -8.83
N ASP A 52 3.00 8.96 -9.16
CA ASP A 52 2.59 7.91 -10.09
C ASP A 52 1.30 7.21 -9.60
N ILE A 53 1.21 6.90 -8.30
CA ILE A 53 -0.02 6.36 -7.68
C ILE A 53 -1.19 7.34 -7.84
N LYS A 54 -0.99 8.63 -7.58
CA LYS A 54 -2.04 9.65 -7.75
C LYS A 54 -2.51 9.74 -9.20
N ASP A 55 -1.58 9.69 -10.15
CA ASP A 55 -1.89 9.74 -11.57
C ASP A 55 -2.62 8.48 -12.02
N GLU A 56 -2.25 7.30 -11.50
CA GLU A 56 -3.00 6.06 -11.74
C GLU A 56 -4.45 6.17 -11.24
N PHE A 57 -4.69 6.75 -10.06
CA PHE A 57 -6.06 7.00 -9.56
C PHE A 57 -6.81 8.09 -10.35
N ARG A 58 -6.10 8.99 -11.02
CA ARG A 58 -6.71 10.05 -11.82
C ARG A 58 -7.09 9.58 -13.23
N PHE A 59 -6.26 8.73 -13.84
CA PHE A 59 -6.40 8.32 -15.24
C PHE A 59 -6.82 6.84 -15.40
N GLY A 60 -6.72 6.04 -14.34
CA GLY A 60 -7.07 4.62 -14.33
C GLY A 60 -8.55 4.38 -14.60
N LYS A 61 -8.85 3.43 -15.49
CA LYS A 61 -10.21 3.17 -15.98
C LYS A 61 -11.06 2.27 -15.07
N THR A 62 -10.46 1.56 -14.12
CA THR A 62 -11.17 0.56 -13.30
C THR A 62 -10.99 0.88 -11.83
N ILE A 63 -11.83 1.79 -11.32
CA ILE A 63 -11.87 2.11 -9.90
C ILE A 63 -13.12 1.45 -9.31
N THR A 64 -12.92 0.48 -8.41
CA THR A 64 -14.03 -0.07 -7.63
C THR A 64 -14.26 0.83 -6.43
N PHE A 65 -15.50 1.26 -6.20
CA PHE A 65 -15.87 2.12 -5.08
C PHE A 65 -16.63 1.33 -4.02
N PHE A 66 -16.20 1.48 -2.77
CA PHE A 66 -16.95 1.00 -1.60
C PHE A 66 -17.35 2.18 -0.74
N ILE A 67 -18.65 2.24 -0.40
CA ILE A 67 -19.21 3.25 0.49
C ILE A 67 -19.80 2.51 1.70
N SER A 68 -19.32 2.81 2.90
CA SER A 68 -19.96 2.40 4.14
C SER A 68 -20.51 3.62 4.89
N GLN A 69 -21.70 3.46 5.46
CA GLN A 69 -22.35 4.42 6.33
C GLN A 69 -22.58 3.75 7.69
N ASP A 70 -22.05 4.36 8.75
CA ASP A 70 -22.29 3.95 10.12
C ASP A 70 -23.05 5.06 10.85
N LEU A 71 -24.00 4.68 11.71
CA LEU A 71 -24.90 5.59 12.41
C LEU A 71 -24.79 5.38 13.93
N HIS A 72 -23.73 5.95 14.50
CA HIS A 72 -23.49 6.00 15.95
C HIS A 72 -23.33 7.47 16.40
N GLY A 73 -24.35 8.29 16.15
CA GLY A 73 -24.36 9.73 16.51
C GLY A 73 -23.57 10.66 15.57
N ARG A 74 -22.79 10.11 14.63
CA ARG A 74 -22.13 10.82 13.53
C ARG A 74 -22.33 10.03 12.24
N ILE A 75 -22.69 10.71 11.15
CA ILE A 75 -22.70 10.10 9.81
C ILE A 75 -21.24 10.09 9.32
N GLU A 76 -20.66 8.91 9.16
CA GLU A 76 -19.35 8.74 8.56
C GLU A 76 -19.49 8.01 7.22
N THR A 77 -19.08 8.67 6.14
CA THR A 77 -19.00 8.10 4.79
C THR A 77 -17.54 7.78 4.50
N ARG A 78 -17.21 6.50 4.32
CA ARG A 78 -15.86 6.07 3.91
C ARG A 78 -15.89 5.63 2.46
N THR A 79 -15.00 6.19 1.64
CA THR A 79 -14.82 5.80 0.23
C THR A 79 -13.49 5.07 0.07
N CYS A 80 -13.53 3.85 -0.45
CA CYS A 80 -12.34 3.09 -0.84
C CYS A 80 -12.32 2.86 -2.35
N SER A 81 -11.17 3.14 -2.96
CA SER A 81 -10.90 2.98 -4.39
C SER A 81 -9.78 1.98 -4.58
N VAL A 82 -9.99 0.95 -5.41
CA VAL A 82 -8.98 -0.08 -5.70
C VAL A 82 -8.68 -0.14 -7.20
N LEU A 83 -7.39 -0.21 -7.52
CA LEU A 83 -6.85 -0.38 -8.87
C LEU A 83 -6.04 -1.67 -8.95
N ASN A 84 -6.41 -2.55 -9.88
CA ASN A 84 -5.70 -3.81 -10.11
C ASN A 84 -4.73 -3.75 -11.29
N ASN A 85 -4.80 -2.68 -12.08
CA ASN A 85 -4.02 -2.48 -13.28
C ASN A 85 -3.19 -1.21 -13.11
N LEU A 86 -1.87 -1.36 -13.02
CA LEU A 86 -0.93 -0.30 -12.65
C LEU A 86 -0.10 0.14 -13.88
N LYS A 87 -0.78 0.48 -14.98
CA LYS A 87 -0.11 0.68 -16.29
C LYS A 87 0.74 1.94 -16.35
N TYR A 88 0.42 2.94 -15.55
CA TYR A 88 1.09 4.23 -15.51
C TYR A 88 2.13 4.33 -14.39
N ILE A 89 2.31 3.26 -13.59
CA ILE A 89 3.42 3.12 -12.64
C ILE A 89 4.59 2.43 -13.35
N ASP A 90 5.68 3.16 -13.56
CA ASP A 90 6.89 2.61 -14.17
C ASP A 90 7.72 1.85 -13.11
N PRO A 91 7.90 0.51 -13.24
CA PRO A 91 8.69 -0.29 -12.29
C PRO A 91 10.19 0.01 -12.33
N SER A 92 10.67 0.67 -13.39
CA SER A 92 12.06 1.11 -13.55
C SER A 92 12.34 2.40 -12.77
N ASN A 93 11.28 3.12 -12.41
CA ASN A 93 11.37 4.40 -11.75
C ASN A 93 11.77 4.20 -10.29
N LYS A 94 12.73 5.00 -9.82
CA LYS A 94 13.31 4.80 -8.49
C LYS A 94 12.26 5.14 -7.43
N TRP A 95 11.71 4.09 -6.79
CA TRP A 95 11.21 4.17 -5.41
C TRP A 95 12.28 4.83 -4.51
#